data_AF-A0A2T6ZBI4-F1
#
_entry.id   AF-A0A2T6ZBI4-F1
#
_cell.length_a   1.000
_cell.length_b   1.000
_cell.length_c   1.000
_cell.angle_alpha   90.00
_cell.angle_beta   90.00
_cell.angle_gamma   90.00
#
_symmetry.space_group_name_H-M   'P 1'
#
loop_
_entity.id
_entity.type
_entity.pdbx_description
1 polymer ?
#
loop_
_entity_poly.entity_id
_entity_poly.type
_entity_poly.pdbx_seq_one_letter_code
_entity_poly.pdbx_strand_id
1 'polypeptide(L)'
;MSGFQDVRDVMELSGPTDATARIPAAKKQKTVERRPDGITRELFALLGENPPPVAIVESKFKEKPRWMGKVNPWVWKPFENPARSDGLVLHHWERKTEPPQDLEYQFAKFNVKVDIPAYTDGEYEVLKDPDWTREETDYLFSLCREYDLRFIIIWDRYEFSGGKPRTVEDIKARYYSVCRSLMELRTPLNQMTPEETQIFNLLNFDKERETERKNMAEVLFARTPEQVKEEEMLLVELARITKSQAKNLEERKELFSRLEVPASQGSIAAYTGSQGLAHLRDMMVNGNDKNKKRKSIAMAANSANSADGLQQSPAVATSAERSGLGGGGSGPSQKDTPQPKKQVRKLTEEEELEFGVTYHDRLTSGVKFRSAMVAVTVKGGTAQKVQAALAQLEISPRLAMPTARTVRKFEQLQASVGVLLDARKANDKIDNEQRVLRAQIEVAKEDS
;
A
#
# COMPACT_ATOMS: atom_id res chain seq x y z
N MET A 1 -44.66 3.97 13.82
CA MET A 1 -46.02 4.13 13.25
C MET A 1 -45.81 4.16 11.73
N SER A 2 -45.79 3.05 11.00
CA SER A 2 -46.84 2.01 10.88
C SER A 2 -48.21 2.67 10.85
N GLY A 3 -48.74 2.90 9.66
CA GLY A 3 -50.04 3.54 9.44
C GLY A 3 -50.57 3.35 8.02
N PHE A 4 -50.08 2.35 7.28
CA PHE A 4 -50.62 1.99 5.97
C PHE A 4 -51.42 0.68 6.01
N GLN A 5 -51.26 -0.11 7.08
CA GLN A 5 -52.11 -1.25 7.36
C GLN A 5 -53.44 -0.80 7.98
N ASP A 6 -53.41 0.25 8.82
CA ASP A 6 -54.60 0.81 9.49
C ASP A 6 -55.57 1.50 8.51
N VAL A 7 -55.07 1.99 7.36
CA VAL A 7 -55.91 2.64 6.34
C VAL A 7 -56.82 1.63 5.62
N ARG A 8 -56.42 0.36 5.54
CA ARG A 8 -57.25 -0.69 4.94
C ARG A 8 -58.34 -1.22 5.87
N ASP A 9 -58.11 -1.19 7.18
CA ASP A 9 -59.12 -1.54 8.19
C ASP A 9 -60.19 -0.44 8.34
N VAL A 10 -59.85 0.83 8.08
CA VAL A 10 -60.79 1.96 8.15
C VAL A 10 -61.83 1.99 7.01
N MET A 11 -61.59 1.29 5.90
CA MET A 11 -62.43 1.38 4.70
C MET A 11 -63.31 0.16 4.41
N GLU A 12 -63.66 -0.68 5.40
CA GLU A 12 -64.71 -1.74 5.38
C GLU A 12 -65.19 -2.23 3.98
N LEU A 13 -64.26 -2.66 3.13
CA LEU A 13 -64.56 -3.11 1.77
C LEU A 13 -64.44 -4.64 1.70
N SER A 14 -65.63 -5.26 1.67
CA SER A 14 -65.98 -6.59 1.15
C SER A 14 -65.66 -7.85 1.99
N GLY A 15 -66.71 -8.38 2.64
CA GLY A 15 -67.47 -9.54 2.13
C GLY A 15 -67.00 -10.97 2.52
N PRO A 16 -67.87 -11.84 3.08
CA PRO A 16 -67.47 -13.13 3.69
C PRO A 16 -67.66 -14.33 2.74
N THR A 17 -66.89 -15.41 2.98
CA THR A 17 -67.09 -16.86 2.71
C THR A 17 -65.69 -17.50 2.55
N ASP A 18 -65.34 -18.71 2.98
CA ASP A 18 -65.98 -19.77 3.74
C ASP A 18 -64.86 -20.69 4.28
N ALA A 19 -65.23 -21.60 5.17
CA ALA A 19 -64.36 -22.43 6.01
C ALA A 19 -63.40 -23.40 5.27
N THR A 20 -62.18 -23.60 5.80
CA THR A 20 -61.50 -24.91 5.82
C THR A 20 -60.62 -25.08 7.07
N ALA A 21 -60.81 -26.23 7.74
CA ALA A 21 -60.14 -26.63 8.97
C ALA A 21 -58.65 -26.96 8.74
N ARG A 22 -57.76 -26.47 9.62
CA ARG A 22 -56.33 -26.84 9.65
C ARG A 22 -56.04 -27.84 10.76
N ILE A 23 -55.37 -28.92 10.38
CA ILE A 23 -54.84 -30.02 11.21
C ILE A 23 -53.68 -29.49 12.10
N PRO A 24 -53.52 -29.92 13.37
CA PRO A 24 -52.43 -29.45 14.21
C PRO A 24 -51.06 -30.01 13.79
N ALA A 25 -50.05 -29.14 13.69
CA ALA A 25 -48.68 -29.50 13.35
C ALA A 25 -47.95 -30.20 14.51
N ALA A 26 -47.19 -31.24 14.17
CA ALA A 26 -46.37 -32.01 15.11
C ALA A 26 -45.22 -31.19 15.72
N LYS A 27 -44.97 -31.38 17.02
CA LYS A 27 -43.89 -30.73 17.79
C LYS A 27 -42.51 -31.08 17.21
N LYS A 28 -41.77 -30.09 16.72
CA LYS A 28 -40.37 -30.24 16.31
C LYS A 28 -39.46 -30.31 17.53
N GLN A 29 -38.61 -31.32 17.55
CA GLN A 29 -37.59 -31.61 18.56
C GLN A 29 -36.43 -30.60 18.43
N LYS A 30 -36.05 -29.96 19.55
CA LYS A 30 -35.03 -28.92 19.60
C LYS A 30 -33.63 -29.55 19.46
N THR A 31 -33.02 -29.45 18.29
CA THR A 31 -31.61 -29.81 18.06
C THR A 31 -30.72 -28.68 18.57
N VAL A 32 -29.92 -28.95 19.60
CA VAL A 32 -28.91 -28.02 20.10
C VAL A 32 -27.72 -28.06 19.14
N GLU A 33 -27.51 -27.01 18.35
CA GLU A 33 -26.32 -26.86 17.51
C GLU A 33 -25.06 -26.75 18.40
N ARG A 34 -24.04 -27.56 18.09
CA ARG A 34 -22.75 -27.52 18.77
C ARG A 34 -21.96 -26.29 18.31
N ARG A 35 -21.35 -25.60 19.29
CA ARG A 35 -20.49 -24.44 19.08
C ARG A 35 -19.29 -24.79 18.19
N PRO A 36 -18.96 -23.98 17.16
CA PRO A 36 -17.70 -24.10 16.43
C PRO A 36 -16.50 -23.76 17.33
N ASP A 37 -15.42 -24.56 17.22
CA ASP A 37 -14.19 -24.33 18.00
C ASP A 37 -13.51 -23.02 17.56
N GLY A 38 -13.20 -22.15 18.54
CA GLY A 38 -12.50 -20.87 18.32
C GLY A 38 -13.32 -19.60 18.60
N ILE A 39 -14.61 -19.71 18.94
CA ILE A 39 -15.46 -18.55 19.28
C ILE A 39 -15.76 -18.53 20.78
N THR A 40 -15.53 -17.39 21.44
CA THR A 40 -15.82 -17.23 22.88
C THR A 40 -17.33 -17.26 23.14
N ARG A 41 -17.72 -17.76 24.32
CA ARG A 41 -19.13 -17.95 24.71
C ARG A 41 -19.97 -16.67 24.56
N GLU A 42 -19.39 -15.51 24.81
CA GLU A 42 -20.08 -14.22 24.72
C GLU A 42 -20.25 -13.73 23.29
N LEU A 43 -19.24 -13.94 22.41
CA LEU A 43 -19.37 -13.65 20.98
C LEU A 43 -20.41 -14.54 20.31
N PHE A 44 -20.46 -15.83 20.67
CA PHE A 44 -21.46 -16.75 20.15
C PHE A 44 -22.89 -16.39 20.60
N ALA A 45 -23.05 -15.90 21.84
CA ALA A 45 -24.34 -15.44 22.34
C ALA A 45 -24.84 -14.15 21.66
N LEU A 46 -23.91 -13.32 21.16
CA LEU A 46 -24.23 -12.10 20.41
C LEU A 46 -24.71 -12.35 18.98
N LEU A 47 -24.45 -13.55 18.44
CA LEU A 47 -24.66 -13.89 17.03
C LEU A 47 -26.13 -14.26 16.69
N GLY A 48 -27.01 -14.41 17.69
CA GLY A 48 -28.46 -14.60 17.51
C GLY A 48 -28.85 -15.92 16.83
N GLU A 49 -30.17 -16.14 16.65
CA GLU A 49 -30.73 -17.39 16.09
C GLU A 49 -30.62 -17.51 14.56
N ASN A 50 -30.06 -16.51 13.85
CA ASN A 50 -29.79 -16.59 12.41
C ASN A 50 -28.54 -15.77 12.03
N PRO A 51 -27.32 -16.27 12.30
CA PRO A 51 -26.14 -15.73 11.67
C PRO A 51 -26.21 -15.90 10.15
N PRO A 52 -25.86 -14.88 9.35
CA PRO A 52 -25.50 -15.12 7.96
C PRO A 52 -24.35 -16.15 7.92
N PRO A 53 -24.31 -17.06 6.92
CA PRO A 53 -23.33 -18.12 6.88
C PRO A 53 -21.93 -17.52 6.68
N VAL A 54 -21.24 -17.26 7.79
CA VAL A 54 -19.82 -16.92 7.78
C VAL A 54 -19.09 -18.22 7.45
N ALA A 55 -18.64 -18.33 6.20
CA ALA A 55 -17.76 -19.41 5.79
C ALA A 55 -16.45 -19.28 6.59
N ILE A 56 -16.36 -20.02 7.69
CA ILE A 56 -15.10 -20.21 8.40
C ILE A 56 -14.24 -21.07 7.47
N VAL A 57 -13.44 -20.42 6.64
CA VAL A 57 -12.38 -21.10 5.89
C VAL A 57 -11.32 -21.45 6.91
N GLU A 58 -11.40 -22.66 7.46
CA GLU A 58 -10.31 -23.23 8.23
C GLU A 58 -9.07 -23.24 7.34
N SER A 59 -8.13 -22.33 7.61
CA SER A 59 -6.85 -22.33 6.93
C SER A 59 -6.09 -23.57 7.40
N LYS A 60 -6.14 -24.63 6.59
CA LYS A 60 -5.42 -25.91 6.77
C LYS A 60 -3.91 -25.76 6.60
N PHE A 61 -3.33 -24.70 7.15
CA PHE A 61 -1.93 -24.31 7.04
C PHE A 61 -0.97 -25.34 7.68
N LYS A 62 -1.49 -26.34 8.41
CA LYS A 62 -0.71 -27.39 9.07
C LYS A 62 -0.93 -28.80 8.50
N GLU A 63 -1.73 -28.98 7.44
CA GLU A 63 -1.77 -30.29 6.78
C GLU A 63 -0.42 -30.55 6.10
N LYS A 64 0.27 -31.62 6.49
CA LYS A 64 1.50 -32.07 5.83
C LYS A 64 1.20 -32.22 4.33
N PRO A 65 1.99 -31.59 3.43
CA PRO A 65 1.80 -31.75 1.99
C PRO A 65 1.79 -33.23 1.62
N ARG A 66 0.77 -33.67 0.88
CA ARG A 66 0.71 -35.04 0.38
C ARG A 66 1.74 -35.22 -0.73
N TRP A 67 2.99 -35.52 -0.35
CA TRP A 67 4.10 -35.77 -1.28
C TRP A 67 4.00 -37.09 -2.05
N MET A 68 3.03 -37.96 -1.74
CA MET A 68 2.83 -39.27 -2.38
C MET A 68 1.92 -39.23 -3.63
N GLY A 69 1.57 -38.04 -4.14
CA GLY A 69 0.87 -37.91 -5.43
C GLY A 69 1.81 -38.15 -6.61
N LYS A 70 1.32 -38.80 -7.67
CA LYS A 70 2.04 -38.82 -8.96
C LYS A 70 2.25 -37.37 -9.40
N VAL A 71 3.49 -36.97 -9.65
CA VAL A 71 3.81 -35.63 -10.16
C VAL A 71 3.19 -35.51 -11.55
N ASN A 72 2.33 -34.51 -11.75
CA ASN A 72 1.81 -34.23 -13.09
C ASN A 72 2.97 -33.77 -13.97
N PRO A 73 3.26 -34.47 -15.09
CA PRO A 73 4.30 -34.05 -16.00
C PRO A 73 3.88 -32.74 -16.69
N TRP A 74 4.83 -31.82 -16.79
CA TRP A 74 4.68 -30.56 -17.52
C TRP A 74 5.19 -30.74 -18.94
N VAL A 75 4.50 -30.16 -19.91
CA VAL A 75 4.90 -30.16 -21.32
C VAL A 75 5.11 -28.71 -21.75
N TRP A 76 6.21 -28.47 -22.46
CA TRP A 76 6.48 -27.18 -23.09
C TRP A 76 5.71 -27.12 -24.40
N LYS A 77 4.62 -26.37 -24.42
CA LYS A 77 3.70 -26.33 -25.57
C LYS A 77 3.80 -24.97 -26.28
N PRO A 78 3.93 -24.97 -27.63
CA PRO A 78 3.84 -23.74 -28.41
C PRO A 78 2.40 -23.23 -28.40
N PHE A 79 2.22 -21.91 -28.30
CA PHE A 79 0.94 -21.22 -28.43
C PHE A 79 1.12 -19.93 -29.23
N GLU A 80 0.08 -19.56 -29.95
CA GLU A 80 -0.02 -18.26 -30.63
C GLU A 80 -0.90 -17.33 -29.80
N ASN A 81 -0.48 -16.08 -29.65
CA ASN A 81 -1.28 -15.09 -28.95
C ASN A 81 -2.11 -14.29 -29.95
N PRO A 82 -3.45 -14.47 -30.01
CA PRO A 82 -4.30 -13.77 -30.97
C PRO A 82 -4.38 -12.25 -30.70
N ALA A 83 -3.95 -11.81 -29.52
CA ALA A 83 -3.78 -10.38 -29.21
C ALA A 83 -2.70 -9.70 -30.07
N ARG A 84 -1.80 -10.47 -30.69
CA ARG A 84 -0.74 -9.97 -31.56
C ARG A 84 -1.04 -10.26 -33.02
N SER A 85 -0.66 -9.36 -33.90
CA SER A 85 -0.81 -9.50 -35.36
C SER A 85 0.44 -10.03 -36.07
N ASP A 86 1.52 -10.33 -35.34
CA ASP A 86 2.83 -10.72 -35.89
C ASP A 86 3.03 -12.24 -36.01
N GLY A 87 2.05 -13.05 -35.60
CA GLY A 87 2.13 -14.51 -35.69
C GLY A 87 3.22 -15.13 -34.81
N LEU A 88 3.67 -14.43 -33.76
CA LEU A 88 4.74 -14.91 -32.90
C LEU A 88 4.30 -16.14 -32.09
N VAL A 89 4.98 -17.26 -32.32
CA VAL A 89 4.80 -18.50 -31.56
C VAL A 89 5.60 -18.44 -30.26
N LEU A 90 4.90 -18.32 -29.15
CA LEU A 90 5.48 -18.36 -27.80
C LEU A 90 5.28 -19.76 -27.21
N HIS A 91 5.91 -20.03 -26.07
CA HIS A 91 5.79 -21.33 -25.41
C HIS A 91 5.46 -21.16 -23.92
N HIS A 92 4.65 -22.06 -23.38
CA HIS A 92 4.35 -22.11 -21.94
C HIS A 92 4.38 -23.54 -21.41
N TRP A 93 4.50 -23.67 -20.08
CA TRP A 93 4.40 -24.96 -19.40
C TRP A 93 2.93 -25.29 -19.11
N GLU A 94 2.41 -26.33 -19.74
CA GLU A 94 1.05 -26.85 -19.51
C GLU A 94 1.12 -28.22 -18.80
N ARG A 95 0.14 -28.53 -17.95
CA ARG A 95 0.04 -29.84 -17.29
C ARG A 95 -0.51 -30.86 -18.28
N LYS A 96 0.19 -31.98 -18.49
CA LYS A 96 -0.17 -33.02 -19.49
C LYS A 96 -1.58 -33.62 -19.37
N THR A 97 -2.25 -33.46 -18.23
CA THR A 97 -3.57 -34.07 -17.95
C THR A 97 -4.75 -33.23 -18.40
N GLU A 98 -4.55 -31.96 -18.75
CA GLU A 98 -5.64 -31.15 -19.29
C GLU A 98 -5.87 -31.59 -20.75
N PRO A 99 -7.10 -32.01 -21.12
CA PRO A 99 -7.41 -32.25 -22.52
C PRO A 99 -7.13 -30.97 -23.31
N PRO A 100 -6.73 -31.05 -24.59
CA PRO A 100 -6.51 -29.88 -25.42
C PRO A 100 -7.83 -29.16 -25.55
N GLN A 101 -8.05 -28.21 -24.66
CA GLN A 101 -9.03 -27.19 -24.84
C GLN A 101 -8.46 -26.36 -25.98
N ASP A 102 -9.12 -26.40 -27.14
CA ASP A 102 -8.96 -25.44 -28.26
C ASP A 102 -9.41 -24.04 -27.80
N LEU A 103 -8.97 -23.64 -26.61
CA LEU A 103 -9.22 -22.36 -26.02
C LEU A 103 -8.08 -21.47 -26.48
N GLU A 104 -8.48 -20.46 -27.23
CA GLU A 104 -7.81 -19.18 -27.33
C GLU A 104 -6.94 -18.91 -26.09
N TYR A 105 -5.67 -18.55 -26.32
CA TYR A 105 -4.70 -18.35 -25.25
C TYR A 105 -5.35 -17.59 -24.08
N GLN A 106 -5.40 -18.22 -22.90
CA GLN A 106 -6.27 -17.78 -21.81
C GLN A 106 -6.05 -16.31 -21.39
N PHE A 107 -4.84 -15.78 -21.64
CA PHE A 107 -4.49 -14.41 -21.32
C PHE A 107 -4.74 -13.40 -22.46
N ALA A 108 -5.12 -13.85 -23.65
CA ALA A 108 -5.48 -12.98 -24.76
C ALA A 108 -6.66 -12.06 -24.42
N LYS A 109 -7.62 -12.56 -23.62
CA LYS A 109 -8.76 -11.78 -23.11
C LYS A 109 -8.38 -10.56 -22.27
N PHE A 110 -7.14 -10.49 -21.76
CA PHE A 110 -6.66 -9.34 -20.98
C PHE A 110 -6.04 -8.25 -21.87
N ASN A 111 -5.93 -8.47 -23.19
CA ASN A 111 -5.49 -7.45 -24.12
C ASN A 111 -6.63 -6.47 -24.45
N VAL A 112 -6.98 -5.63 -23.48
CA VAL A 112 -7.99 -4.59 -23.64
C VAL A 112 -7.38 -3.41 -24.38
N LYS A 113 -7.75 -3.23 -25.65
CA LYS A 113 -7.37 -2.05 -26.43
C LYS A 113 -8.35 -0.91 -26.16
N VAL A 114 -7.82 0.30 -25.99
CA VAL A 114 -8.65 1.50 -25.85
C VAL A 114 -9.08 1.97 -27.23
N ASP A 115 -10.38 2.22 -27.40
CA ASP A 115 -10.89 2.82 -28.63
C ASP A 115 -10.61 4.32 -28.64
N ILE A 116 -9.81 4.78 -29.61
CA ILE A 116 -9.41 6.18 -29.73
C ILE A 116 -10.12 6.77 -30.94
N PRO A 117 -10.98 7.78 -30.75
CA PRO A 117 -11.72 8.40 -31.83
C PRO A 117 -10.79 8.88 -32.96
N ALA A 118 -11.07 8.45 -34.19
CA ALA A 118 -10.51 9.08 -35.39
C ALA A 118 -11.39 10.26 -35.81
N TYR A 119 -10.79 11.30 -36.36
CA TYR A 119 -11.48 12.48 -36.88
C TYR A 119 -11.12 12.72 -38.34
N THR A 120 -12.05 13.35 -39.06
CA THR A 120 -11.90 13.73 -40.47
C THR A 120 -11.44 15.17 -40.61
N ASP A 121 -10.94 15.52 -41.80
CA ASP A 121 -10.50 16.88 -42.15
C ASP A 121 -11.57 17.95 -41.88
N GLY A 122 -12.84 17.64 -42.14
CA GLY A 122 -13.96 18.54 -41.88
C GLY A 122 -14.26 18.72 -40.39
N GLU A 123 -14.13 17.65 -39.60
CA GLU A 123 -14.29 17.74 -38.14
C GLU A 123 -13.13 18.53 -37.51
N TYR A 124 -11.91 18.47 -38.08
CA TYR A 124 -10.73 19.18 -37.57
C TYR A 124 -10.88 20.70 -37.57
N GLU A 125 -11.71 21.28 -38.45
CA GLU A 125 -11.98 22.73 -38.47
C GLU A 125 -12.52 23.25 -37.12
N VAL A 126 -13.31 22.44 -36.41
CA VAL A 126 -13.86 22.77 -35.09
C VAL A 126 -12.85 22.49 -33.96
N LEU A 127 -11.83 21.68 -34.24
CA LEU A 127 -10.81 21.24 -33.28
C LEU A 127 -9.55 22.11 -33.27
N LYS A 128 -9.53 23.20 -34.04
CA LYS A 128 -8.38 24.11 -34.14
C LYS A 128 -8.13 24.80 -32.80
N ASP A 129 -6.85 24.90 -32.44
CA ASP A 129 -6.39 25.55 -31.22
C ASP A 129 -5.18 26.43 -31.57
N PRO A 130 -5.06 27.65 -31.00
CA PRO A 130 -3.97 28.57 -31.31
C PRO A 130 -2.58 28.01 -30.99
N ASP A 131 -2.47 27.12 -30.00
CA ASP A 131 -1.21 26.56 -29.58
C ASP A 131 -0.87 25.23 -30.26
N TRP A 132 -1.79 24.62 -31.00
CA TRP A 132 -1.61 23.29 -31.60
C TRP A 132 -1.81 23.28 -33.11
N THR A 133 -0.85 22.67 -33.81
CA THR A 133 -0.98 22.41 -35.24
C THR A 133 -1.76 21.13 -35.51
N ARG A 134 -2.27 20.99 -36.73
CA ARG A 134 -2.93 19.75 -37.18
C ARG A 134 -1.97 18.58 -37.16
N GLU A 135 -0.79 18.77 -37.72
CA GLU A 135 0.27 17.74 -37.77
C GLU A 135 0.68 17.28 -36.36
N GLU A 136 0.80 18.21 -35.41
CA GLU A 136 1.10 17.89 -34.01
C GLU A 136 -0.06 17.12 -33.34
N THR A 137 -1.31 17.49 -33.64
CA THR A 137 -2.48 16.79 -33.09
C THR A 137 -2.64 15.39 -33.69
N ASP A 138 -2.37 15.23 -34.99
CA ASP A 138 -2.37 13.93 -35.67
C ASP A 138 -1.26 13.02 -35.10
N TYR A 139 -0.07 13.59 -34.87
CA TYR A 139 1.05 12.90 -34.23
C TYR A 139 0.68 12.42 -32.81
N LEU A 140 0.08 13.28 -32.00
CA LEU A 140 -0.39 12.91 -30.67
C LEU A 140 -1.39 11.74 -30.73
N PHE A 141 -2.38 11.79 -31.61
CA PHE A 141 -3.37 10.72 -31.74
C PHE A 141 -2.75 9.40 -32.24
N SER A 142 -1.69 9.47 -33.07
CA SER A 142 -0.93 8.29 -33.48
C SER A 142 -0.21 7.63 -32.30
N LEU A 143 0.45 8.43 -31.44
CA LEU A 143 1.10 7.94 -30.23
C LEU A 143 0.08 7.41 -29.22
N CYS A 144 -1.07 8.05 -29.09
CA CYS A 144 -2.16 7.58 -28.25
C CYS A 144 -2.59 6.15 -28.63
N ARG A 145 -2.65 5.84 -29.94
CA ARG A 145 -2.99 4.51 -30.47
C ARG A 145 -1.89 3.49 -30.30
N GLU A 146 -0.63 3.88 -30.44
CA GLU A 146 0.51 2.97 -30.23
C GLU A 146 0.71 2.60 -28.76
N TYR A 147 0.46 3.54 -27.85
CA TYR A 147 0.77 3.38 -26.42
C TYR A 147 -0.46 3.26 -25.53
N ASP A 148 -1.64 2.96 -26.09
CA ASP A 148 -2.90 2.70 -25.35
C ASP A 148 -3.23 3.78 -24.30
N LEU A 149 -3.10 5.06 -24.66
CA LEU A 149 -3.31 6.22 -23.76
C LEU A 149 -2.44 6.25 -22.50
N ARG A 150 -1.29 5.58 -22.50
CA ARG A 150 -0.31 5.67 -21.41
C ARG A 150 0.46 6.99 -21.51
N PHE A 151 -0.16 8.07 -21.03
CA PHE A 151 0.34 9.45 -21.17
C PHE A 151 1.80 9.66 -20.71
N ILE A 152 2.27 8.91 -19.71
CA ILE A 152 3.66 9.02 -19.25
C ILE A 152 4.64 8.51 -20.32
N ILE A 153 4.31 7.42 -21.01
CA ILE A 153 5.13 6.88 -22.09
C ILE A 153 5.00 7.75 -23.33
N ILE A 154 3.78 8.19 -23.63
CA ILE A 154 3.53 9.12 -24.74
C ILE A 154 4.37 10.37 -24.57
N TRP A 155 4.39 10.95 -23.37
CA TRP A 155 5.21 12.12 -23.03
C TRP A 155 6.71 11.84 -23.11
N ASP A 156 7.18 10.72 -22.58
CA ASP A 156 8.59 10.30 -22.66
C ASP A 156 9.07 10.14 -24.11
N ARG A 157 8.20 9.66 -25.00
CA ARG A 157 8.48 9.47 -26.42
C ARG A 157 7.99 10.62 -27.30
N TYR A 158 7.57 11.73 -26.70
CA TYR A 158 6.98 12.85 -27.42
C TYR A 158 8.06 13.71 -28.08
N GLU A 159 8.53 13.27 -29.24
CA GLU A 159 9.49 14.02 -30.05
C GLU A 159 8.81 14.57 -31.30
N PHE A 160 8.26 15.79 -31.22
CA PHE A 160 7.72 16.50 -32.38
C PHE A 160 8.72 17.55 -32.88
N SER A 161 9.24 17.37 -34.09
CA SER A 161 10.24 18.27 -34.69
C SER A 161 9.64 19.65 -34.97
N GLY A 162 10.16 20.69 -34.30
CA GLY A 162 9.66 22.06 -34.45
C GLY A 162 8.55 22.45 -33.46
N GLY A 163 8.15 21.54 -32.57
CA GLY A 163 7.19 21.82 -31.50
C GLY A 163 7.81 22.55 -30.30
N LYS A 164 6.94 23.21 -29.51
CA LYS A 164 7.29 23.67 -28.16
C LYS A 164 7.41 22.45 -27.23
N PRO A 165 8.29 22.47 -26.20
CA PRO A 165 8.29 21.42 -25.19
C PRO A 165 6.94 21.39 -24.47
N ARG A 166 6.30 20.22 -24.45
CA ARG A 166 4.98 20.02 -23.82
C ARG A 166 5.13 19.31 -22.48
N THR A 167 4.31 19.69 -21.51
CA THR A 167 4.15 18.92 -20.29
C THR A 167 3.15 17.79 -20.49
N VAL A 168 3.14 16.80 -19.59
CA VAL A 168 2.14 15.72 -19.58
C VAL A 168 0.71 16.29 -19.56
N GLU A 169 0.49 17.38 -18.81
CA GLU A 169 -0.83 17.98 -18.67
C GLU A 169 -1.26 18.75 -19.95
N ASP A 170 -0.32 19.32 -20.70
CA ASP A 170 -0.61 19.91 -22.02
C ASP A 170 -1.10 18.86 -23.01
N ILE A 171 -0.43 17.71 -23.03
CA ILE A 171 -0.77 16.58 -23.91
C ILE A 171 -2.16 16.03 -23.57
N LYS A 172 -2.44 15.82 -22.28
CA LYS A 172 -3.77 15.39 -21.82
C LYS A 172 -4.85 16.42 -22.14
N ALA A 173 -4.60 17.71 -21.87
CA ALA A 173 -5.55 18.78 -22.13
C ALA A 173 -5.96 18.80 -23.59
N ARG A 174 -4.99 18.68 -24.51
CA ARG A 174 -5.28 18.60 -25.94
C ARG A 174 -6.09 17.37 -26.31
N TYR A 175 -5.69 16.19 -25.83
CA TYR A 175 -6.40 14.93 -26.12
C TYR A 175 -7.85 14.96 -25.65
N TYR A 176 -8.09 15.37 -24.41
CA TYR A 176 -9.45 15.41 -23.83
C TYR A 176 -10.31 16.51 -24.43
N SER A 177 -9.74 17.68 -24.74
CA SER A 177 -10.43 18.75 -25.47
C SER A 177 -10.92 18.26 -26.84
N VAL A 178 -10.05 17.61 -27.61
CA VAL A 178 -10.41 17.06 -28.93
C VAL A 178 -11.47 15.97 -28.80
N CYS A 179 -11.32 15.03 -27.86
CA CYS A 179 -12.31 13.97 -27.64
C CYS A 179 -13.68 14.55 -27.26
N ARG A 180 -13.70 15.59 -26.41
CA ARG A 180 -14.93 16.25 -25.99
C ARG A 180 -15.64 16.95 -27.14
N SER A 181 -14.91 17.74 -27.91
CA SER A 181 -15.46 18.44 -29.09
C SER A 181 -15.93 17.45 -30.16
N LEU A 182 -15.25 16.31 -30.33
CA LEU A 182 -15.70 15.25 -31.23
C LEU A 182 -16.99 14.56 -30.76
N MET A 183 -17.13 14.30 -29.46
CA MET A 183 -18.38 13.76 -28.92
C MET A 183 -19.54 14.75 -29.11
N GLU A 184 -19.32 16.03 -28.84
CA GLU A 184 -20.33 17.08 -29.01
C GLU A 184 -20.76 17.25 -30.48
N LEU A 185 -19.82 17.14 -31.42
CA LEU A 185 -20.09 17.26 -32.85
C LEU A 185 -20.87 16.07 -33.41
N ARG A 186 -20.57 14.86 -32.94
CA ARG A 186 -21.22 13.62 -33.43
C ARG A 186 -22.57 13.37 -32.77
N THR A 187 -22.64 13.62 -31.47
CA THR A 187 -23.85 13.42 -30.67
C THR A 187 -24.13 14.72 -29.91
N PRO A 188 -25.03 15.59 -30.41
CA PRO A 188 -25.33 16.83 -29.73
C PRO A 188 -25.93 16.53 -28.35
N LEU A 189 -25.64 17.39 -27.37
CA LEU A 189 -25.93 17.16 -25.94
C LEU A 189 -27.39 16.78 -25.64
N ASN A 190 -28.34 17.26 -26.46
CA ASN A 190 -29.77 17.00 -26.32
C ASN A 190 -30.19 15.57 -26.73
N GLN A 191 -29.34 14.85 -27.46
CA GLN A 191 -29.58 13.49 -27.97
C GLN A 191 -28.70 12.45 -27.27
N MET A 192 -27.86 12.89 -26.33
CA MET A 192 -26.89 12.03 -25.66
C MET A 192 -27.60 11.10 -24.67
N THR A 193 -27.25 9.81 -24.71
CA THR A 193 -27.71 8.84 -23.71
C THR A 193 -27.13 9.17 -22.33
N PRO A 194 -27.73 8.67 -21.23
CA PRO A 194 -27.19 8.92 -19.89
C PRO A 194 -25.77 8.39 -19.71
N GLU A 195 -25.39 7.30 -20.37
CA GLU A 195 -24.03 6.74 -20.33
C GLU A 195 -23.03 7.62 -21.09
N GLU A 196 -23.38 8.06 -22.30
CA GLU A 196 -22.56 8.99 -23.07
C GLU A 196 -22.38 10.33 -22.33
N THR A 197 -23.43 10.81 -21.66
CA THR A 197 -23.36 12.05 -20.85
C THR A 197 -22.38 11.89 -19.69
N GLN A 198 -22.32 10.71 -19.06
CA GLN A 198 -21.31 10.41 -18.04
C GLN A 198 -19.89 10.44 -18.64
N ILE A 199 -19.68 9.82 -19.80
CA ILE A 199 -18.39 9.85 -20.49
C ILE A 199 -17.99 11.29 -20.84
N PHE A 200 -18.91 12.09 -21.38
CA PHE A 200 -18.67 13.50 -21.70
C PHE A 200 -18.21 14.31 -20.49
N ASN A 201 -18.83 14.08 -19.32
CA ASN A 201 -18.42 14.71 -18.08
C ASN A 201 -17.03 14.25 -17.61
N LEU A 202 -16.67 12.98 -17.83
CA LEU A 202 -15.33 12.46 -17.51
C LEU A 202 -14.23 13.02 -18.42
N LEU A 203 -14.56 13.41 -19.65
CA LEU A 203 -13.64 14.09 -20.58
C LEU A 203 -13.40 15.57 -20.20
N ASN A 204 -14.04 16.08 -19.15
CA ASN A 204 -13.78 17.42 -18.66
C ASN A 204 -12.45 17.48 -17.91
N PHE A 205 -11.37 17.74 -18.65
CA PHE A 205 -10.03 17.87 -18.11
C PHE A 205 -9.68 19.34 -17.84
N ASP A 206 -9.37 19.66 -16.57
CA ASP A 206 -8.90 20.96 -16.14
C ASP A 206 -7.39 20.92 -15.91
N LYS A 207 -6.64 21.60 -16.79
CA LYS A 207 -5.17 21.62 -16.78
C LYS A 207 -4.62 22.30 -15.53
N GLU A 208 -5.22 23.42 -15.09
CA GLU A 208 -4.70 24.19 -13.95
C GLU A 208 -4.83 23.38 -12.67
N ARG A 209 -6.02 22.82 -12.44
CA ARG A 209 -6.30 21.97 -11.28
C ARG A 209 -5.40 20.74 -11.23
N GLU A 210 -5.15 20.08 -12.36
CA GLU A 210 -4.29 18.90 -12.40
C GLU A 210 -2.81 19.25 -12.16
N THR A 211 -2.37 20.40 -12.66
CA THR A 211 -1.02 20.94 -12.41
C THR A 211 -0.82 21.26 -10.92
N GLU A 212 -1.78 21.96 -10.30
CA GLU A 212 -1.76 22.24 -8.87
C GLU A 212 -1.76 20.96 -8.03
N ARG A 213 -2.60 19.98 -8.40
CA ARG A 213 -2.66 18.67 -7.74
C ARG A 213 -1.32 17.96 -7.81
N LYS A 214 -0.65 17.99 -8.97
CA LYS A 214 0.68 17.40 -9.17
C LYS A 214 1.74 18.10 -8.34
N ASN A 215 1.74 19.43 -8.33
CA ASN A 215 2.66 20.23 -7.51
C ASN A 215 2.48 19.94 -6.01
N MET A 216 1.22 19.82 -5.54
CA MET A 216 0.95 19.45 -4.15
C MET A 216 1.47 18.04 -3.82
N ALA A 217 1.29 17.07 -4.71
CA ALA A 217 1.82 15.72 -4.52
C ALA A 217 3.36 15.70 -4.51
N GLU A 218 4.01 16.51 -5.34
CA GLU A 218 5.46 16.65 -5.38
C GLU A 218 5.99 17.28 -4.08
N VAL A 219 5.33 18.31 -3.56
CA VAL A 219 5.66 18.92 -2.26
C VAL A 219 5.53 17.90 -1.14
N LEU A 220 4.45 17.11 -1.12
CA LEU A 220 4.25 16.05 -0.12
C LEU A 220 5.30 14.95 -0.22
N PHE A 221 5.74 14.62 -1.44
CA PHE A 221 6.77 13.62 -1.68
C PHE A 221 8.16 14.11 -1.25
N ALA A 222 8.47 15.40 -1.46
CA ALA A 222 9.73 16.02 -1.08
C ALA A 222 9.85 16.30 0.43
N ARG A 223 8.79 16.04 1.21
CA ARG A 223 8.72 16.35 2.63
C ARG A 223 9.70 15.53 3.47
N THR A 224 10.46 16.19 4.33
CA THR A 224 11.38 15.53 5.25
C THR A 224 10.65 14.97 6.48
N PRO A 225 11.16 13.91 7.13
CA PRO A 225 10.52 13.36 8.34
C PRO A 225 10.48 14.34 9.52
N GLU A 226 11.33 15.37 9.53
CA GLU A 226 11.30 16.44 10.54
C GLU A 226 10.13 17.39 10.30
N GLN A 227 9.92 17.82 9.05
CA GLN A 227 8.73 18.58 8.64
C GLN A 227 7.44 17.78 8.88
N VAL A 228 7.49 16.44 8.79
CA VAL A 228 6.36 15.57 9.20
C VAL A 228 5.94 15.82 10.64
N LYS A 229 6.89 15.67 11.56
CA LYS A 229 6.65 15.83 12.99
C LYS A 229 6.25 17.26 13.35
N GLU A 230 6.84 18.26 12.71
CA GLU A 230 6.50 19.65 12.97
C GLU A 230 5.05 19.97 12.61
N GLU A 231 4.57 19.60 11.41
CA GLU A 231 3.16 19.87 11.10
C GLU A 231 2.20 19.02 11.93
N GLU A 232 2.58 17.82 12.36
CA GLU A 232 1.77 17.03 13.31
C GLU A 232 1.61 17.79 14.64
N MET A 233 2.69 18.38 15.16
CA MET A 233 2.63 19.23 16.35
C MET A 233 1.76 20.46 16.10
N LEU A 234 1.92 21.14 14.96
CA LEU A 234 1.11 22.31 14.59
C LEU A 234 -0.38 21.96 14.44
N LEU A 235 -0.73 20.80 13.89
CA LEU A 235 -2.12 20.35 13.79
C LEU A 235 -2.74 20.11 15.16
N VAL A 236 -1.98 19.54 16.11
CA VAL A 236 -2.43 19.37 17.50
C VAL A 236 -2.65 20.73 18.17
N GLU A 237 -1.76 21.70 17.94
CA GLU A 237 -1.90 23.06 18.44
C GLU A 237 -3.09 23.80 17.82
N LEU A 238 -3.27 23.69 16.49
CA LEU A 238 -4.41 24.25 15.77
C LEU A 238 -5.73 23.67 16.31
N ALA A 239 -5.81 22.35 16.49
CA ALA A 239 -6.96 21.69 17.10
C ALA A 239 -7.25 22.21 18.52
N ARG A 240 -6.20 22.47 19.30
CA ARG A 240 -6.33 23.07 20.64
C ARG A 240 -6.85 24.50 20.57
N ILE A 241 -6.31 25.33 19.67
CA ILE A 241 -6.73 26.73 19.48
C ILE A 241 -8.16 26.81 19.00
N THR A 242 -8.55 26.04 17.98
CA THR A 242 -9.93 26.02 17.44
C THR A 242 -10.93 25.58 18.49
N LYS A 243 -10.62 24.55 19.29
CA LYS A 243 -11.47 24.14 20.41
C LYS A 243 -11.60 25.25 21.46
N SER A 244 -10.50 25.93 21.79
CA SER A 244 -10.51 27.09 22.71
C SER A 244 -11.32 28.25 22.14
N GLN A 245 -11.21 28.54 20.84
CA GLN A 245 -11.95 29.61 20.17
C GLN A 245 -13.45 29.30 20.14
N ALA A 246 -13.84 28.05 19.86
CA ALA A 246 -15.22 27.62 19.92
C ALA A 246 -15.80 27.80 21.33
N LYS A 247 -15.02 27.43 22.37
CA LYS A 247 -15.41 27.64 23.77
C LYS A 247 -15.56 29.13 24.10
N ASN A 248 -14.59 29.96 23.73
CA ASN A 248 -14.63 31.41 23.96
C ASN A 248 -15.80 32.07 23.20
N LEU A 249 -16.12 31.60 22.00
CA LEU A 249 -17.28 32.08 21.24
C LEU A 249 -18.60 31.72 21.94
N GLU A 250 -18.70 30.50 22.50
CA GLU A 250 -19.87 30.09 23.26
C GLU A 250 -19.99 30.90 24.56
N GLU A 251 -18.91 31.03 25.33
CA GLU A 251 -18.86 31.88 26.53
C GLU A 251 -19.23 33.34 26.20
N ARG A 252 -18.76 33.87 25.06
CA ARG A 252 -19.12 35.21 24.57
C ARG A 252 -20.61 35.29 24.23
N LYS A 253 -21.17 34.35 23.45
CA LYS A 253 -22.62 34.30 23.16
C LYS A 253 -23.44 34.23 24.43
N GLU A 254 -22.97 33.46 25.40
CA GLU A 254 -23.61 33.28 26.69
C GLU A 254 -23.58 34.56 27.55
N LEU A 255 -22.49 35.33 27.48
CA LEU A 255 -22.39 36.65 28.10
C LEU A 255 -23.28 37.66 27.39
N PHE A 256 -23.30 37.68 26.05
CA PHE A 256 -24.21 38.54 25.28
C PHE A 256 -25.67 38.23 25.59
N SER A 257 -26.05 36.95 25.64
CA SER A 257 -27.40 36.53 26.01
C SER A 257 -27.78 36.91 27.45
N ARG A 258 -26.81 36.97 28.38
CA ARG A 258 -27.06 37.46 29.75
C ARG A 258 -27.10 38.99 29.84
N LEU A 259 -26.32 39.67 29.02
CA LEU A 259 -26.23 41.13 28.97
C LEU A 259 -27.36 41.74 28.14
N GLU A 260 -28.09 40.93 27.37
CA GLU A 260 -29.32 41.31 26.68
C GLU A 260 -30.38 41.63 27.75
N VAL A 261 -30.37 42.89 28.22
CA VAL A 261 -31.43 43.44 29.04
C VAL A 261 -32.68 43.39 28.16
N PRO A 262 -33.78 42.75 28.61
CA PRO A 262 -35.03 42.81 27.87
C PRO A 262 -35.35 44.27 27.62
N ALA A 263 -35.45 44.67 26.35
CA ALA A 263 -35.90 46.02 26.02
C ALA A 263 -37.21 46.25 26.76
N SER A 264 -37.28 47.28 27.61
CA SER A 264 -38.44 47.55 28.45
C SER A 264 -39.64 47.86 27.57
N GLN A 265 -40.43 46.85 27.24
CA GLN A 265 -41.68 47.03 26.50
C GLN A 265 -42.77 47.38 27.51
N GLY A 266 -42.88 48.67 27.83
CA GLY A 266 -44.01 49.18 28.60
C GLY A 266 -43.72 50.47 29.35
N SER A 267 -44.74 51.32 29.46
CA SER A 267 -44.71 52.51 30.31
C SER A 267 -44.74 52.12 31.80
N ILE A 268 -43.89 52.76 32.60
CA ILE A 268 -43.79 52.58 34.07
C ILE A 268 -45.12 52.91 34.80
N ALA A 269 -46.04 53.62 34.15
CA ALA A 269 -47.31 54.07 34.73
C ALA A 269 -48.21 52.92 35.23
N ALA A 270 -48.12 51.71 34.67
CA ALA A 270 -48.91 50.56 35.13
C ALA A 270 -48.43 49.99 36.47
N TYR A 271 -47.23 50.36 36.93
CA TYR A 271 -46.58 49.81 38.12
C TYR A 271 -46.44 50.82 39.28
N THR A 272 -46.94 52.05 39.12
CA THR A 272 -46.85 53.10 40.15
C THR A 272 -47.87 52.93 41.27
N GLY A 273 -48.99 52.22 41.02
CA GLY A 273 -49.99 51.89 42.05
C GLY A 273 -49.60 50.67 42.89
N SER A 274 -50.10 50.56 44.12
CA SER A 274 -49.78 49.47 45.06
C SER A 274 -50.11 48.07 44.51
N GLN A 275 -51.17 47.95 43.70
CA GLN A 275 -51.54 46.71 43.02
C GLN A 275 -50.60 46.39 41.84
N GLY A 276 -50.16 47.41 41.10
CA GLY A 276 -49.16 47.25 40.04
C GLY A 276 -47.80 46.81 40.57
N LEU A 277 -47.37 47.38 41.70
CA LEU A 277 -46.14 47.00 42.40
C LEU A 277 -46.21 45.56 42.96
N ALA A 278 -47.38 45.12 43.44
CA ALA A 278 -47.58 43.72 43.84
C ALA A 278 -47.47 42.75 42.65
N HIS A 279 -48.02 43.13 41.49
CA HIS A 279 -47.91 42.34 40.26
C HIS A 279 -46.48 42.31 39.71
N LEU A 280 -45.75 43.43 39.78
CA LEU A 280 -44.33 43.50 39.42
C LEU A 280 -43.47 42.62 40.35
N ARG A 281 -43.74 42.67 41.66
CA ARG A 281 -43.06 41.84 42.66
C ARG A 281 -43.28 40.35 42.36
N ASP A 282 -44.51 39.95 42.07
CA ASP A 282 -44.84 38.55 41.77
C ASP A 282 -44.19 38.12 40.44
N MET A 283 -44.12 39.01 39.44
CA MET A 283 -43.44 38.76 38.18
C MET A 283 -41.90 38.68 38.33
N MET A 284 -41.28 39.46 39.21
CA MET A 284 -39.84 39.36 39.50
C MET A 284 -39.48 38.12 40.32
N VAL A 285 -40.30 37.78 41.33
CA VAL A 285 -40.10 36.58 42.16
C VAL A 285 -40.26 35.32 41.30
N ASN A 286 -41.25 35.29 40.41
CA ASN A 286 -41.51 34.12 39.56
C ASN A 286 -40.65 34.09 38.26
N GLY A 287 -40.14 35.25 37.82
CA GLY A 287 -39.32 35.38 36.61
C GLY A 287 -37.84 34.98 36.80
N ASN A 288 -37.27 35.22 37.98
CA ASN A 288 -35.86 34.93 38.26
C ASN A 288 -35.56 33.42 38.34
N ASP A 289 -36.57 32.61 38.69
CA ASP A 289 -36.46 31.15 38.80
C ASP A 289 -36.43 30.43 37.45
N LYS A 290 -37.06 31.00 36.41
CA LYS A 290 -37.05 30.40 35.08
C LYS A 290 -35.69 30.56 34.39
N ASN A 291 -34.93 31.61 34.72
CA ASN A 291 -33.63 31.87 34.11
C ASN A 291 -32.47 31.08 34.76
N LYS A 292 -32.63 30.60 36.00
CA LYS A 292 -31.68 29.65 36.64
C LYS A 292 -31.85 28.20 36.16
N LYS A 293 -33.08 27.80 35.80
CA LYS A 293 -33.39 26.41 35.40
C LYS A 293 -32.97 26.02 33.98
N ARG A 294 -32.51 26.97 33.15
CA ARG A 294 -31.89 26.66 31.84
C ARG A 294 -30.39 26.37 31.90
N LYS A 295 -29.78 26.31 33.10
CA LYS A 295 -28.33 26.33 33.27
C LYS A 295 -27.70 25.28 34.20
N SER A 296 -28.44 24.24 34.59
CA SER A 296 -27.94 23.25 35.57
C SER A 296 -28.05 21.79 35.10
N ILE A 297 -27.82 21.52 33.81
CA ILE A 297 -27.57 20.16 33.29
C ILE A 297 -26.46 20.25 32.24
N ALA A 298 -25.23 20.53 32.67
CA ALA A 298 -23.98 20.25 31.94
C ALA A 298 -22.74 20.59 32.80
N MET A 299 -22.73 20.19 34.08
CA MET A 299 -21.53 20.20 34.92
C MET A 299 -21.79 19.34 36.17
N ALA A 300 -21.69 18.02 35.99
CA ALA A 300 -21.53 17.07 37.10
C ALA A 300 -21.07 15.71 36.54
N ALA A 301 -19.84 15.66 36.04
CA ALA A 301 -19.04 14.44 36.06
C ALA A 301 -17.56 14.83 36.05
N ASN A 302 -16.85 14.36 37.07
CA ASN A 302 -15.40 14.36 37.27
C ASN A 302 -14.74 15.64 37.76
N SER A 303 -14.81 15.85 39.08
CA SER A 303 -13.60 16.22 39.83
C SER A 303 -13.03 14.99 40.51
N ALA A 304 -11.76 14.77 40.23
CA ALA A 304 -10.87 13.79 40.83
C ALA A 304 -10.65 14.07 42.32
N ASN A 305 -10.37 13.01 43.07
CA ASN A 305 -9.58 13.08 44.28
C ASN A 305 -8.24 12.40 44.00
N SER A 306 -7.17 13.12 44.32
CA SER A 306 -5.77 12.79 44.07
C SER A 306 -5.18 11.88 45.15
N ALA A 307 -4.26 11.00 44.77
CA ALA A 307 -3.07 10.67 45.57
C ALA A 307 -2.03 9.91 44.71
N ASP A 308 -0.94 10.64 44.42
CA ASP A 308 0.48 10.30 44.36
C ASP A 308 0.98 8.84 44.30
N GLY A 309 2.06 8.63 43.53
CA GLY A 309 2.83 7.38 43.51
C GLY A 309 3.72 7.18 42.28
N LEU A 310 4.98 7.59 42.37
CA LEU A 310 6.07 7.29 41.43
C LEU A 310 6.26 5.77 41.21
N GLN A 311 6.45 5.31 39.96
CA GLN A 311 7.52 4.35 39.61
C GLN A 311 7.65 4.03 38.10
N GLN A 312 8.91 4.12 37.67
CA GLN A 312 9.62 3.54 36.52
C GLN A 312 8.90 2.53 35.61
N SER A 313 9.01 2.77 34.29
CA SER A 313 8.80 1.76 33.25
C SER A 313 10.16 1.41 32.61
N PRO A 314 10.57 0.13 32.54
CA PRO A 314 11.55 -0.31 31.57
C PRO A 314 10.85 -0.85 30.32
N ALA A 315 11.48 -0.56 29.18
CA ALA A 315 11.17 -1.12 27.88
C ALA A 315 11.30 -2.65 27.87
N VAL A 316 10.37 -3.33 27.21
CA VAL A 316 10.52 -4.75 26.84
C VAL A 316 10.86 -4.83 25.36
N ALA A 317 12.12 -5.16 25.11
CA ALA A 317 12.63 -5.59 23.83
C ALA A 317 12.12 -7.01 23.52
N THR A 318 11.72 -7.23 22.27
CA THR A 318 11.35 -8.52 21.71
C THR A 318 12.61 -9.25 21.22
N SER A 319 13.14 -10.14 22.04
CA SER A 319 14.14 -11.14 21.64
C SER A 319 13.60 -12.53 21.93
N ALA A 320 13.05 -13.18 20.90
CA ALA A 320 12.68 -14.59 20.95
C ALA A 320 13.87 -15.45 20.47
N GLU A 321 14.77 -15.76 21.39
CA GLU A 321 15.62 -16.94 21.30
C GLU A 321 14.73 -18.18 21.46
N ARG A 322 14.73 -19.07 20.45
CA ARG A 322 14.19 -20.42 20.58
C ARG A 322 15.34 -21.38 20.88
N SER A 323 15.51 -21.63 22.16
CA SER A 323 16.27 -22.76 22.71
C SER A 323 15.73 -24.08 22.17
N GLY A 324 16.64 -24.93 21.73
CA GLY A 324 16.37 -26.28 21.31
C GLY A 324 15.88 -27.15 22.48
N LEU A 325 14.92 -28.01 22.19
CA LEU A 325 14.67 -29.18 23.00
C LEU A 325 15.22 -30.41 22.28
N GLY A 326 16.29 -30.94 22.87
CA GLY A 326 16.71 -32.31 22.65
C GLY A 326 15.70 -33.27 23.26
N GLY A 327 15.35 -34.29 22.49
CA GLY A 327 14.62 -35.46 22.96
C GLY A 327 15.38 -36.70 22.50
N GLY A 328 16.24 -37.23 23.38
CA GLY A 328 16.88 -38.52 23.20
C GLY A 328 15.86 -39.64 23.42
N GLY A 329 15.74 -40.54 22.44
CA GLY A 329 15.01 -41.79 22.52
C GLY A 329 15.82 -42.87 21.81
N SER A 330 16.41 -43.76 22.60
CA SER A 330 17.31 -44.84 22.20
C SER A 330 16.55 -46.13 21.87
N GLY A 331 16.88 -46.73 20.71
CA GLY A 331 16.80 -48.17 20.43
C GLY A 331 15.92 -48.59 19.23
N PRO A 332 16.22 -49.71 18.54
CA PRO A 332 17.52 -50.23 18.12
C PRO A 332 17.62 -50.34 16.58
N SER A 333 18.86 -50.41 16.10
CA SER A 333 19.28 -50.51 14.69
C SER A 333 18.60 -51.65 13.91
N GLN A 334 17.95 -51.32 12.81
CA GLN A 334 17.73 -52.24 11.70
C GLN A 334 18.66 -51.92 10.54
N LYS A 335 19.39 -52.96 10.13
CA LYS A 335 20.39 -53.05 9.07
C LYS A 335 20.06 -52.22 7.82
N ASP A 336 21.08 -51.52 7.36
CA ASP A 336 21.20 -50.91 6.04
C ASP A 336 20.91 -51.93 4.92
N THR A 337 19.89 -51.63 4.12
CA THR A 337 19.78 -52.11 2.74
C THR A 337 20.24 -50.97 1.85
N PRO A 338 21.35 -51.09 1.08
CA PRO A 338 21.81 -50.00 0.24
C PRO A 338 20.84 -49.82 -0.93
N GLN A 339 20.00 -48.79 -0.87
CA GLN A 339 19.28 -48.31 -2.04
C GLN A 339 20.28 -47.68 -3.02
N PRO A 340 20.22 -47.98 -4.33
CA PRO A 340 21.09 -47.35 -5.31
C PRO A 340 20.76 -45.86 -5.36
N LYS A 341 21.76 -45.02 -5.00
CA LYS A 341 21.68 -43.57 -5.20
C LYS A 341 21.41 -43.32 -6.68
N LYS A 342 20.20 -42.86 -7.02
CA LYS A 342 19.87 -42.35 -8.35
C LYS A 342 20.92 -41.30 -8.70
N GLN A 343 21.80 -41.61 -9.65
CA GLN A 343 22.74 -40.65 -10.19
C GLN A 343 21.91 -39.58 -10.91
N VAL A 344 21.74 -38.43 -10.25
CA VAL A 344 21.18 -37.24 -10.89
C VAL A 344 22.10 -36.92 -12.07
N ARG A 345 21.55 -36.85 -13.28
CA ARG A 345 22.29 -36.47 -14.48
C ARG A 345 22.95 -35.12 -14.21
N LYS A 346 24.28 -35.06 -14.27
CA LYS A 346 25.01 -33.80 -14.22
C LYS A 346 24.67 -33.03 -15.49
N LEU A 347 24.28 -31.76 -15.33
CA LEU A 347 24.04 -30.87 -16.47
C LEU A 347 25.34 -30.70 -17.26
N THR A 348 25.22 -30.38 -18.55
CA THR A 348 26.38 -30.00 -19.35
C THR A 348 26.93 -28.65 -18.88
N GLU A 349 28.21 -28.38 -19.13
CA GLU A 349 28.88 -27.14 -18.68
C GLU A 349 28.19 -25.87 -19.22
N GLU A 350 27.58 -25.96 -20.41
CA GLU A 350 26.78 -24.88 -21.02
C GLU A 350 25.46 -24.65 -20.25
N GLU A 351 24.75 -25.72 -19.91
CA GLU A 351 23.52 -25.66 -19.11
C GLU A 351 23.80 -25.21 -17.66
N GLU A 352 24.92 -25.62 -17.07
CA GLU A 352 25.32 -25.17 -15.73
C GLU A 352 25.55 -23.64 -15.67
N LEU A 353 26.12 -23.08 -16.74
CA LEU A 353 26.33 -21.64 -16.89
C LEU A 353 25.03 -20.87 -17.10
N GLU A 354 24.10 -21.40 -17.90
CA GLU A 354 22.81 -20.78 -18.18
C GLU A 354 21.88 -20.79 -16.96
N PHE A 355 21.81 -21.92 -16.25
CA PHE A 355 20.97 -22.05 -15.04
C PHE A 355 21.66 -21.57 -13.75
N GLY A 356 22.96 -21.26 -13.79
CA GLY A 356 23.73 -20.73 -12.66
C GLY A 356 23.83 -21.71 -11.47
N VAL A 357 23.88 -23.01 -11.78
CA VAL A 357 23.93 -24.13 -10.81
C VAL A 357 25.37 -24.60 -10.65
N THR A 358 25.84 -24.74 -9.40
CA THR A 358 27.17 -25.28 -9.10
C THR A 358 27.06 -26.46 -8.15
N TYR A 359 27.77 -27.55 -8.44
CA TYR A 359 27.82 -28.74 -7.59
C TYR A 359 28.94 -28.60 -6.55
N HIS A 360 28.60 -28.81 -5.27
CA HIS A 360 29.57 -28.81 -4.16
C HIS A 360 29.42 -30.11 -3.35
N ASP A 361 30.53 -30.73 -2.96
CA ASP A 361 30.52 -32.01 -2.22
C ASP A 361 30.04 -31.89 -0.77
N ARG A 362 30.15 -30.68 -0.18
CA ARG A 362 29.68 -30.36 1.17
C ARG A 362 29.01 -28.98 1.18
N LEU A 363 27.69 -28.95 1.19
CA LEU A 363 26.94 -27.71 1.42
C LEU A 363 26.70 -27.54 2.92
N THR A 364 26.97 -26.34 3.44
CA THR A 364 26.50 -25.96 4.78
C THR A 364 24.97 -25.86 4.73
N SER A 365 24.25 -26.48 5.67
CA SER A 365 22.78 -26.43 5.70
C SER A 365 22.28 -24.98 5.79
N GLY A 366 21.35 -24.60 4.90
CA GLY A 366 20.68 -23.31 4.91
C GLY A 366 20.70 -22.59 3.55
N VAL A 367 19.69 -21.76 3.30
CA VAL A 367 19.63 -20.89 2.11
C VAL A 367 20.28 -19.56 2.46
N LYS A 368 21.30 -19.14 1.70
CA LYS A 368 21.97 -17.85 1.85
C LYS A 368 21.93 -17.09 0.54
N PHE A 369 21.59 -15.80 0.58
CA PHE A 369 21.68 -14.94 -0.58
C PHE A 369 23.14 -14.74 -0.99
N ARG A 370 23.42 -14.70 -2.31
CA ARG A 370 24.79 -14.47 -2.82
C ARG A 370 25.37 -13.15 -2.31
N SER A 371 24.53 -12.12 -2.15
CA SER A 371 24.89 -10.83 -1.55
C SER A 371 25.38 -10.94 -0.10
N ALA A 372 24.88 -11.92 0.66
CA ALA A 372 25.32 -12.19 2.03
C ALA A 372 26.56 -13.10 2.09
N MET A 373 26.90 -13.77 0.98
CA MET A 373 28.08 -14.62 0.85
C MET A 373 29.32 -13.85 0.36
N VAL A 374 29.19 -12.58 -0.06
CA VAL A 374 30.32 -11.65 -0.27
C VAL A 374 30.91 -11.22 1.08
N ALA A 375 31.04 -12.16 2.02
CA ALA A 375 31.71 -11.93 3.27
C ALA A 375 33.22 -11.93 3.02
N VAL A 376 33.91 -10.97 3.63
CA VAL A 376 35.36 -10.80 3.54
C VAL A 376 36.04 -12.16 3.78
N THR A 377 36.63 -12.71 2.72
CA THR A 377 37.35 -14.00 2.75
C THR A 377 38.55 -13.95 3.70
N VAL A 378 39.02 -12.74 4.01
CA VAL A 378 40.09 -12.45 4.94
C VAL A 378 39.51 -12.14 6.33
N LYS A 379 39.77 -12.99 7.32
CA LYS A 379 39.35 -12.77 8.72
C LYS A 379 40.45 -12.04 9.51
N GLY A 380 40.06 -11.25 10.51
CA GLY A 380 40.98 -10.60 11.45
C GLY A 380 41.54 -9.25 10.98
N GLY A 381 42.66 -8.79 11.56
CA GLY A 381 43.23 -7.46 11.31
C GLY A 381 43.66 -7.18 9.87
N THR A 382 43.89 -8.21 9.06
CA THR A 382 44.18 -8.09 7.63
C THR A 382 42.94 -7.67 6.83
N ALA A 383 41.73 -7.99 7.31
CA ALA A 383 40.46 -7.59 6.67
C ALA A 383 40.32 -6.07 6.57
N GLN A 384 40.67 -5.36 7.65
CA GLN A 384 40.62 -3.89 7.70
C GLN A 384 41.62 -3.26 6.73
N LYS A 385 42.81 -3.87 6.58
CA LYS A 385 43.83 -3.40 5.62
C LYS A 385 43.40 -3.62 4.18
N VAL A 386 42.75 -4.75 3.88
CA VAL A 386 42.18 -5.02 2.55
C VAL A 386 41.05 -4.03 2.25
N GLN A 387 40.18 -3.73 3.22
CA GLN A 387 39.13 -2.72 3.05
C GLN A 387 39.72 -1.32 2.82
N ALA A 388 40.77 -0.94 3.54
CA ALA A 388 41.46 0.34 3.34
C ALA A 388 42.10 0.42 1.94
N ALA A 389 42.69 -0.66 1.46
CA ALA A 389 43.24 -0.73 0.10
C ALA A 389 42.14 -0.65 -0.98
N LEU A 390 40.99 -1.30 -0.77
CA LEU A 390 39.84 -1.19 -1.68
C LEU A 390 39.24 0.23 -1.70
N ALA A 391 39.22 0.91 -0.54
CA ALA A 391 38.80 2.30 -0.46
C ALA A 391 39.75 3.25 -1.22
N GLN A 392 41.06 2.99 -1.20
CA GLN A 392 42.04 3.75 -2.01
C GLN A 392 41.87 3.52 -3.52
N LEU A 393 41.37 2.35 -3.92
CA LEU A 393 41.06 2.03 -5.31
C LEU A 393 39.66 2.50 -5.74
N GLU A 394 38.92 3.20 -4.87
CA GLU A 394 37.54 3.64 -5.08
C GLU A 394 36.56 2.49 -5.36
N ILE A 395 36.91 1.26 -4.95
CA ILE A 395 36.07 0.08 -5.13
C ILE A 395 35.19 -0.09 -3.90
N SER A 396 33.88 0.06 -4.09
CA SER A 396 32.90 -0.16 -3.02
C SER A 396 33.04 -1.57 -2.41
N PRO A 397 33.04 -1.71 -1.08
CA PRO A 397 33.05 -3.01 -0.42
C PRO A 397 31.76 -3.81 -0.64
N ARG A 398 30.68 -3.14 -1.10
CA ARG A 398 29.40 -3.76 -1.42
C ARG A 398 29.17 -3.70 -2.94
N LEU A 399 29.12 -4.87 -3.57
CA LEU A 399 28.78 -5.01 -4.99
C LEU A 399 27.30 -4.63 -5.22
N ALA A 400 27.05 -3.70 -6.14
CA ALA A 400 25.70 -3.29 -6.55
C ALA A 400 24.95 -4.43 -7.26
N MET A 401 25.66 -5.33 -7.95
CA MET A 401 25.10 -6.52 -8.60
C MET A 401 25.96 -7.77 -8.34
N PRO A 402 25.62 -8.57 -7.29
CA PRO A 402 26.34 -9.80 -6.93
C PRO A 402 26.00 -10.98 -7.86
N THR A 403 26.43 -10.92 -9.13
CA THR A 403 26.41 -12.06 -10.04
C THR A 403 27.50 -13.08 -9.70
N ALA A 404 27.37 -14.33 -10.12
CA ALA A 404 28.40 -15.34 -9.88
C ALA A 404 29.77 -14.94 -10.44
N ARG A 405 29.81 -14.30 -11.61
CA ARG A 405 31.05 -13.83 -12.25
C ARG A 405 31.67 -12.66 -11.50
N THR A 406 30.87 -11.68 -11.08
CA THR A 406 31.37 -10.49 -10.36
C THR A 406 31.87 -10.84 -8.97
N VAL A 407 31.18 -11.73 -8.25
CA VAL A 407 31.63 -12.22 -6.93
C VAL A 407 32.95 -12.96 -7.04
N ARG A 408 33.11 -13.88 -8.01
CA ARG A 408 34.37 -14.61 -8.22
C ARG A 408 35.56 -13.69 -8.51
N LYS A 409 35.37 -12.67 -9.36
CA LYS A 409 36.41 -11.67 -9.65
C LYS A 409 36.74 -10.83 -8.41
N PHE A 410 35.74 -10.49 -7.61
CA PHE A 410 35.93 -9.73 -6.38
C PHE A 410 36.68 -10.54 -5.30
N GLU A 411 36.40 -11.83 -5.17
CA GLU A 411 37.17 -12.74 -4.30
C GLU A 411 38.63 -12.87 -4.76
N GLN A 412 38.87 -13.00 -6.06
CA GLN A 412 40.22 -13.01 -6.63
C GLN A 412 40.97 -11.71 -6.35
N LEU A 413 40.29 -10.56 -6.46
CA LEU A 413 40.86 -9.26 -6.12
C LEU A 413 41.24 -9.20 -4.64
N GLN A 414 40.34 -9.57 -3.73
CA GLN A 414 40.63 -9.60 -2.29
C GLN A 414 41.83 -10.50 -1.94
N ALA A 415 41.93 -11.67 -2.56
CA ALA A 415 43.07 -12.57 -2.39
C ALA A 415 44.38 -11.94 -2.89
N SER A 416 44.38 -11.32 -4.07
CA SER A 416 45.56 -10.65 -4.64
C SER A 416 46.05 -9.47 -3.78
N VAL A 417 45.11 -8.67 -3.26
CA VAL A 417 45.43 -7.57 -2.33
C VAL A 417 46.02 -8.12 -1.02
N GLY A 418 45.50 -9.25 -0.52
CA GLY A 418 46.08 -9.94 0.64
C GLY A 418 47.55 -10.33 0.42
N VAL A 419 47.86 -10.96 -0.72
CA VAL A 419 49.24 -11.34 -1.07
C VAL A 419 50.15 -10.10 -1.19
N LEU A 420 49.66 -9.01 -1.78
CA LEU A 420 50.42 -7.76 -1.89
C LEU A 420 50.71 -7.12 -0.53
N LEU A 421 49.77 -7.18 0.41
CA LEU A 421 49.97 -6.68 1.77
C LEU A 421 51.04 -7.50 2.52
N ASP A 422 51.06 -8.82 2.34
CA ASP A 422 52.09 -9.68 2.92
C ASP A 422 53.47 -9.42 2.28
N ALA A 423 53.52 -9.24 0.95
CA ALA A 423 54.74 -8.87 0.24
C ALA A 423 55.28 -7.51 0.69
N ARG A 424 54.41 -6.50 0.86
CA ARG A 424 54.79 -5.19 1.41
C ARG A 424 55.39 -5.33 2.81
N LYS A 425 54.75 -6.11 3.69
CA LYS A 425 55.27 -6.34 5.04
C LYS A 425 56.66 -7.00 5.02
N ALA A 426 56.90 -7.93 4.10
CA ALA A 426 58.22 -8.53 3.90
C ALA A 426 59.25 -7.50 3.41
N ASN A 427 58.86 -6.63 2.47
CA ASN A 427 59.74 -5.59 1.95
C ASN A 427 60.12 -4.55 3.01
N ASP A 428 59.14 -4.07 3.79
CA ASP A 428 59.37 -3.13 4.90
C ASP A 428 60.33 -3.73 5.95
N LYS A 429 60.28 -5.06 6.16
CA LYS A 429 61.22 -5.76 7.05
C LYS A 429 62.64 -5.74 6.49
N ILE A 430 62.80 -6.08 5.21
CA ILE A 430 64.11 -6.09 4.53
C ILE A 430 64.72 -4.69 4.49
N ASP A 431 63.92 -3.65 4.18
CA ASP A 431 64.38 -2.27 4.14
C ASP A 431 64.86 -1.78 5.51
N ASN A 432 64.16 -2.17 6.59
CA ASN A 432 64.60 -1.87 7.95
C ASN A 432 65.90 -2.60 8.30
N GLU A 433 66.03 -3.87 7.94
CA GLU A 433 67.28 -4.63 8.13
C GLU A 433 68.44 -3.97 7.36
N GLN A 434 68.23 -3.57 6.10
CA GLN A 434 69.23 -2.85 5.31
C GLN A 434 69.62 -1.51 5.95
N ARG A 435 68.66 -0.74 6.46
CA ARG A 435 68.92 0.54 7.13
C ARG A 435 69.77 0.35 8.38
N VAL A 436 69.47 -0.66 9.20
CA VAL A 436 70.24 -0.99 10.41
C VAL A 436 71.66 -1.42 10.03
N LEU A 437 71.82 -2.28 9.03
CA LEU A 437 73.13 -2.72 8.57
C LEU A 437 73.97 -1.56 8.01
N ARG A 438 73.36 -0.65 7.25
CA ARG A 438 74.06 0.56 6.77
C ARG A 438 74.52 1.46 7.92
N ALA A 439 73.66 1.68 8.92
CA ALA A 439 74.02 2.46 10.10
C ALA A 439 75.17 1.81 10.89
N GLN A 440 75.17 0.48 11.03
CA GLN A 440 76.29 -0.25 11.67
C GLN A 440 77.61 -0.11 10.89
N ILE A 441 77.55 -0.14 9.56
CA ILE A 441 78.72 0.06 8.70
C ILE A 441 79.26 1.49 8.82
N GLU A 442 78.39 2.50 8.92
CA GLU A 442 78.80 3.89 9.11
C GLU A 442 79.51 4.09 10.46
N VAL A 443 78.95 3.56 11.55
CA VAL A 443 79.59 3.61 12.88
C VAL A 443 80.94 2.88 12.87
N ALA A 444 81.03 1.70 12.26
CA ALA A 444 82.29 0.96 12.17
C ALA A 444 83.37 1.69 11.33
N LYS A 445 82.98 2.57 10.41
CA LYS A 445 83.90 3.42 9.64
C LYS A 445 84.31 4.68 10.41
N GLU A 446 83.51 5.16 11.35
CA GLU A 446 83.87 6.27 12.23
C GLU A 446 84.83 5.81 13.35
N ASP A 447 84.75 4.54 13.75
CA ASP A 447 85.62 3.91 14.75
C ASP A 447 86.97 3.39 14.20
N SER A 448 87.18 3.39 12.87
CA SER A 448 88.43 2.99 12.19
C SER A 448 89.17 4.20 11.63
#